data_AF-A0A368UIV7-F1
#
_entry.id   AF-A0A368UIV7-F1
#
_cell.length_a   1.000
_cell.length_b   1.000
_cell.length_c   1.000
_cell.angle_alpha   90.00
_cell.angle_beta   90.00
_cell.angle_gamma   90.00
#
_symmetry.space_group_name_H-M   'P 1'
#
loop_
_entity.id
_entity.type
_entity.pdbx_description
1 polymer ?
#
loop_
_entity_poly.entity_id
_entity_poly.type
_entity_poly.pdbx_seq_one_letter_code
_entity_poly.pdbx_strand_id
1 'polypeptide(L)'
;MAKKNFKSGMDLLLQGSKNHIEAEKKAEKDMEQSHLTKATYFFNSETLQSIKAIAYYERITIGEVIDLALRKHVQAYEHLNTAKEQYAQRCSNK
;
A
#
# COMPACT_ATOMS: atom_id res chain seq x y z
N MET A 1 -24.92 38.54 -39.01
CA MET A 1 -25.62 37.58 -38.13
C MET A 1 -24.59 36.69 -37.45
N ALA A 2 -24.46 36.75 -36.13
CA ALA A 2 -23.52 35.93 -35.39
C ALA A 2 -24.00 34.47 -35.40
N LYS A 3 -23.22 33.57 -36.01
CA LYS A 3 -23.47 32.13 -35.97
C LYS A 3 -23.21 31.65 -34.53
N LYS A 4 -24.28 31.45 -33.75
CA LYS A 4 -24.19 30.86 -32.40
C LYS A 4 -23.86 29.37 -32.55
N ASN A 5 -22.66 28.98 -32.13
CA ASN A 5 -22.24 27.59 -32.09
C ASN A 5 -22.71 26.95 -30.78
N PHE A 6 -23.75 26.13 -30.85
CA PHE A 6 -24.17 25.32 -29.72
C PHE A 6 -23.18 24.17 -29.55
N LYS A 7 -22.26 24.30 -28.60
CA LYS A 7 -21.47 23.15 -28.14
C LYS A 7 -22.44 22.17 -27.48
N SER A 8 -22.52 20.98 -28.08
CA SER A 8 -23.40 19.87 -27.67
C SER A 8 -23.25 19.57 -26.17
N GLY A 9 -24.38 19.40 -25.47
CA GLY A 9 -24.46 19.32 -23.99
C GLY A 9 -23.63 18.23 -23.32
N MET A 10 -23.16 17.25 -24.08
CA MET A 10 -22.24 16.21 -23.57
C MET A 10 -20.82 16.74 -23.33
N ASP A 11 -20.36 17.72 -24.12
CA ASP A 11 -19.02 18.31 -23.96
C ASP A 11 -18.95 19.17 -22.68
N LEU A 12 -20.05 19.83 -22.32
CA LEU A 12 -20.16 20.61 -21.08
C LEU A 12 -20.13 19.70 -19.83
N LEU A 13 -20.76 18.53 -19.89
CA LEU A 13 -20.73 17.53 -18.81
C LEU A 13 -19.34 16.89 -18.65
N LEU A 14 -18.64 16.62 -19.75
CA LEU A 14 -17.27 16.08 -19.71
C LEU A 14 -16.22 17.11 -19.29
N GLN A 15 -16.42 18.41 -19.56
CA GLN A 15 -15.51 19.45 -19.13
C GLN A 15 -15.60 19.72 -17.62
N GLY A 16 -16.80 19.65 -17.04
CA GLY A 16 -16.99 19.77 -15.59
C GLY A 16 -16.28 18.68 -14.79
N SER A 17 -16.15 17.48 -15.36
CA SER A 17 -15.43 16.37 -14.74
C SER A 17 -13.91 16.49 -14.87
N LYS A 18 -13.37 17.02 -15.99
CA LYS A 18 -11.91 17.20 -16.15
C LYS A 18 -11.31 18.17 -15.12
N ASN A 19 -12.00 19.27 -14.81
CA ASN A 19 -11.51 20.26 -13.84
C ASN A 19 -11.50 19.73 -12.38
N HIS A 20 -12.34 18.74 -12.07
CA HIS A 20 -12.39 18.10 -10.75
C HIS A 20 -11.33 16.99 -10.60
N ILE A 21 -11.07 16.24 -11.70
CA ILE A 21 -10.12 15.11 -11.71
C ILE A 21 -8.66 15.56 -11.52
N GLU A 22 -8.31 16.78 -11.93
CA GLU A 22 -6.95 17.32 -11.74
C GLU A 22 -6.73 17.91 -10.34
N ALA A 23 -7.78 18.38 -9.67
CA ALA A 23 -7.71 18.96 -8.33
C ALA A 23 -7.64 17.90 -7.22
N GLU A 24 -8.27 16.73 -7.40
CA GLU A 24 -8.32 15.68 -6.37
C GLU A 24 -7.09 14.76 -6.32
N LYS A 25 -6.22 14.76 -7.34
CA LYS A 25 -5.08 13.84 -7.38
C LYS A 25 -3.88 14.21 -6.50
N LYS A 26 -3.92 15.31 -5.73
CA LYS A 26 -2.76 15.79 -4.97
C LYS A 26 -2.94 15.93 -3.45
N ALA A 27 -4.08 15.57 -2.87
CA ALA A 27 -4.37 15.99 -1.49
C ALA A 27 -4.39 14.91 -0.39
N GLU A 28 -4.19 13.62 -0.67
CA GLU A 28 -4.32 12.58 0.38
C GLU A 28 -3.28 11.45 0.25
N LYS A 29 -2.00 11.80 0.21
CA LYS A 29 -0.95 10.76 0.17
C LYS A 29 0.27 11.04 1.03
N ASP A 30 0.15 11.87 2.05
CA ASP A 30 1.29 12.20 2.91
C ASP A 30 0.81 12.43 4.34
N MET A 31 0.57 11.39 5.15
CA MET A 31 0.65 11.53 6.64
C MET A 31 0.93 10.24 7.45
N GLU A 32 0.96 9.01 6.90
CA GLU A 32 1.25 7.80 7.71
C GLU A 32 2.52 7.02 7.31
N GLN A 33 3.36 7.55 6.42
CA GLN A 33 4.51 6.80 5.89
C GLN A 33 5.76 6.77 6.79
N SER A 34 5.76 7.39 7.97
CA SER A 34 7.00 7.71 8.70
C SER A 34 7.78 6.50 9.28
N HIS A 35 7.21 5.29 9.32
CA HIS A 35 7.87 4.11 9.92
C HIS A 35 7.95 2.87 9.02
N LEU A 36 7.54 2.97 7.75
CA LEU A 36 7.49 1.82 6.85
C LEU A 36 8.82 1.65 6.10
N THR A 37 9.48 0.52 6.29
CA THR A 37 10.70 0.15 5.54
C THR A 37 10.34 -0.81 4.41
N LYS A 38 10.80 -0.53 3.18
CA LYS A 38 10.60 -1.42 2.03
C LYS A 38 11.53 -2.62 2.10
N ALA A 39 10.99 -3.80 1.81
CA ALA A 39 11.77 -5.03 1.67
C ALA A 39 11.26 -5.85 0.48
N THR A 40 12.14 -6.63 -0.13
CA THR A 40 11.83 -7.52 -1.26
C THR A 40 12.07 -8.96 -0.84
N TYR A 41 11.10 -9.84 -1.10
CA TYR A 41 11.11 -11.23 -0.70
C TYR A 41 10.75 -12.15 -1.87
N PHE A 42 11.28 -13.37 -1.85
CA PHE A 42 10.88 -14.44 -2.76
C PHE A 42 9.88 -15.36 -2.03
N PHE A 43 8.74 -15.63 -2.67
CA PHE A 43 7.71 -16.52 -2.14
C PHE A 43 7.54 -17.74 -3.03
N ASN A 44 7.14 -18.87 -2.45
CA ASN A 44 6.59 -19.97 -3.23
C ASN A 44 5.32 -19.48 -3.96
N SER A 45 5.15 -19.89 -5.22
CA SER A 45 4.01 -19.53 -6.07
C SER A 45 2.68 -19.82 -5.40
N GLU A 46 2.50 -20.99 -4.79
CA GLU A 46 1.24 -21.38 -4.15
C GLU A 46 0.92 -20.45 -2.97
N THR A 47 1.91 -20.22 -2.11
CA THR A 47 1.79 -19.29 -0.97
C THR A 47 1.44 -17.87 -1.42
N LEU A 48 2.06 -17.39 -2.51
CA LEU A 48 1.76 -16.06 -3.05
C LEU A 48 0.31 -15.97 -3.56
N GLN A 49 -0.21 -17.03 -4.19
CA GLN A 49 -1.61 -17.06 -4.61
C GLN A 49 -2.57 -17.05 -3.41
N SER A 50 -2.26 -17.80 -2.35
CA SER A 50 -3.03 -17.76 -1.11
C SER A 50 -3.02 -16.37 -0.46
N ILE A 51 -1.86 -15.71 -0.38
CA ILE A 51 -1.75 -14.35 0.15
C ILE A 51 -2.60 -13.38 -0.67
N LYS A 52 -2.56 -13.47 -2.00
CA LYS A 52 -3.39 -12.64 -2.90
C LYS A 52 -4.88 -12.89 -2.69
N ALA A 53 -5.29 -14.16 -2.53
CA ALA A 53 -6.68 -14.51 -2.31
C ALA A 53 -7.21 -13.95 -0.98
N ILE A 54 -6.41 -14.02 0.09
CA ILE A 54 -6.74 -13.43 1.40
C ILE A 54 -6.86 -11.91 1.28
N ALA A 55 -5.87 -11.25 0.67
CA ALA A 55 -5.89 -9.80 0.47
C ALA A 55 -7.16 -9.36 -0.30
N TYR A 56 -7.53 -10.11 -1.34
CA TYR A 56 -8.74 -9.85 -2.10
C TYR A 56 -10.01 -10.03 -1.27
N TYR A 57 -10.11 -11.13 -0.51
CA TYR A 57 -11.29 -11.46 0.30
C TYR A 57 -11.52 -10.44 1.41
N GLU A 58 -10.45 -10.10 2.15
CA GLU A 58 -10.48 -9.19 3.30
C GLU A 58 -10.45 -7.70 2.90
N ARG A 59 -10.32 -7.38 1.61
CA ARG A 59 -10.21 -6.01 1.09
C ARG A 59 -9.06 -5.20 1.70
N ILE A 60 -7.94 -5.87 1.98
CA ILE A 60 -6.71 -5.25 2.48
C ILE A 60 -5.56 -5.45 1.49
N THR A 61 -4.48 -4.70 1.67
CA THR A 61 -3.29 -4.82 0.81
C THR A 61 -2.54 -6.12 1.09
N ILE A 62 -1.81 -6.62 0.08
CA ILE A 62 -0.90 -7.76 0.22
C ILE A 62 0.13 -7.51 1.34
N GLY A 63 0.60 -6.25 1.46
CA GLY A 63 1.54 -5.85 2.50
C GLY A 63 0.96 -6.04 3.91
N GLU A 64 -0.30 -5.66 4.14
CA GLU A 64 -0.97 -5.85 5.43
C GLU A 64 -1.15 -7.32 5.78
N VAL A 65 -1.50 -8.18 4.82
CA VAL A 65 -1.60 -9.63 5.05
C VAL A 65 -0.25 -10.20 5.50
N ILE A 66 0.83 -9.83 4.81
CA ILE A 66 2.19 -10.28 5.14
C ILE A 66 2.60 -9.75 6.51
N ASP A 67 2.36 -8.46 6.78
CA ASP A 67 2.72 -7.82 8.04
C ASP A 67 1.97 -8.44 9.23
N LEU A 68 0.66 -8.72 9.10
CA LEU A 68 -0.11 -9.42 10.12
C LEU A 68 0.44 -10.82 10.43
N ALA A 69 0.78 -11.59 9.38
CA ALA A 69 1.37 -12.92 9.55
C ALA A 69 2.74 -12.87 10.23
N LEU A 70 3.61 -11.94 9.83
CA LEU A 70 4.93 -11.77 10.42
C LEU A 70 4.86 -11.27 11.86
N ARG A 71 3.98 -10.30 12.17
CA ARG A 71 3.75 -9.84 13.55
C ARG A 71 3.30 -10.98 14.45
N LYS A 72 2.37 -11.81 13.98
CA LYS A 72 1.91 -12.99 14.72
C LYS A 72 3.05 -13.97 14.99
N HIS A 73 3.91 -14.21 13.99
CA HIS A 73 5.07 -15.09 14.16
C HIS A 73 6.08 -14.52 15.17
N VAL A 74 6.40 -13.23 15.07
CA VAL A 74 7.32 -12.54 16.01
C VAL A 74 6.78 -12.57 17.43
N GLN A 75 5.48 -12.33 17.62
CA GLN A 75 4.84 -12.36 18.95
C GLN A 75 4.83 -13.76 19.58
N ALA A 76 4.74 -14.81 18.76
CA ALA A 76 4.75 -16.20 19.22
C ALA A 76 6.16 -16.75 19.48
N TYR A 77 7.23 -16.00 19.17
CA TYR A 77 8.59 -16.49 19.28
C TYR A 77 9.13 -16.36 20.71
N GLU A 78 9.31 -17.49 21.39
CA GLU A 78 9.65 -17.56 22.82
C GLU A 78 10.96 -16.84 23.19
N HIS A 79 11.96 -16.91 22.31
CA HIS A 79 13.30 -16.39 22.58
C HIS A 79 13.58 -15.04 21.91
N LEU A 80 12.54 -14.24 21.64
CA LEU A 80 12.66 -12.99 20.89
C LEU A 80 13.66 -12.02 21.50
N ASN A 81 13.66 -11.86 22.84
CA ASN A 81 14.55 -10.91 23.51
C ASN A 81 16.02 -11.33 23.39
N THR A 82 16.31 -12.60 23.68
CA THR A 82 17.65 -13.17 23.55
C THR A 82 18.17 -13.09 22.12
N ALA A 83 17.32 -13.38 21.12
CA ALA A 83 17.70 -13.27 19.72
C ALA A 83 18.04 -11.82 19.30
N LYS A 84 17.27 -10.83 19.80
CA LYS A 84 17.54 -9.40 19.55
C LYS A 84 18.84 -8.94 20.17
N GLU A 85 19.13 -9.34 21.41
CA GLU A 85 20.37 -9.01 22.12
C GLU A 85 21.58 -9.55 21.37
N GLN A 86 21.54 -10.82 20.93
CA GLN A 86 22.61 -11.44 20.15
C GLN A 86 22.83 -10.74 18.80
N TYR A 87 21.75 -10.35 18.12
CA TYR A 87 21.85 -9.60 16.87
C TYR A 87 22.48 -8.21 17.08
N ALA A 88 22.07 -7.50 18.13
CA ALA A 88 22.61 -6.18 18.47
C ALA A 88 24.11 -6.23 18.81
N GLN A 89 24.55 -7.22 19.59
CA GLN A 89 25.96 -7.43 19.93
C GLN A 89 26.80 -7.68 18.68
N ARG A 90 26.30 -8.48 17.73
CA ARG A 90 26.98 -8.72 16.45
C ARG A 90 27.12 -7.44 15.63
N CYS A 91 26.12 -6.57 15.62
CA CYS A 91 26.15 -5.31 14.89
C CYS A 91 27.08 -4.26 15.54
N SER A 92 27.24 -4.28 16.87
CA SER A 92 28.12 -3.35 17.59
C SER A 92 29.62 -3.70 17.50
N ASN A 93 29.95 -4.95 17.16
CA ASN A 93 31.33 -5.44 17.03
C ASN A 93 31.88 -5.32 15.59
N LYS A 94 31.18 -4.62 14.71
CA LYS A 94 31.59 -4.28 13.34
C LYS A 94 31.86 -2.79 13.23
#